data_AF-A0A6S6RP67-F1
#
_entry.id   AF-A0A6S6RP67-F1
#
_cell.length_a   1.000
_cell.length_b   1.000
_cell.length_c   1.000
_cell.angle_alpha   90.00
_cell.angle_beta   90.00
_cell.angle_gamma   90.00
#
_symmetry.space_group_name_H-M   'P 1'
#
loop_
_entity.id
_entity.type
_entity.pdbx_description
1 polymer ?
#
loop_
_entity_poly.entity_id
_entity_poly.type
_entity_poly.pdbx_seq_one_letter_code
_entity_poly.pdbx_strand_id
1 'polypeptide(L)'
;MDFATLFFYINIHRDKIFVITLNGNAIAGKNFAHIISDIGLLHSLGIRLVIVYRIRPKIDKKLINKQYPIIYHKNIRVTDANTLELAKQISGTLQLDITALLSINLNNIPLQSAYINKSRQW
;
A
#
# COMPACT_ATOMS: atom_id res chain seq x y z
N MET A 1 -7.51 -5.36 -24.48
CA MET A 1 -8.27 -6.07 -23.43
C MET A 1 -9.68 -5.52 -23.48
N ASP A 2 -10.69 -6.36 -23.71
CA ASP A 2 -12.07 -5.90 -23.84
C ASP A 2 -12.77 -5.73 -22.47
N PHE A 3 -13.89 -5.02 -22.44
CA PHE A 3 -14.66 -4.77 -21.22
C PHE A 3 -15.19 -6.05 -20.57
N ALA A 4 -15.47 -7.09 -21.36
CA ALA A 4 -15.98 -8.36 -20.87
C ALA A 4 -14.92 -9.11 -20.05
N THR A 5 -13.67 -9.15 -20.53
CA THR A 5 -12.54 -9.76 -19.83
C THR A 5 -12.24 -9.03 -18.52
N LEU A 6 -12.29 -7.69 -18.54
CA LEU A 6 -12.10 -6.87 -17.34
C LEU A 6 -13.18 -7.14 -16.29
N PHE A 7 -14.46 -7.16 -16.71
CA PHE A 7 -15.58 -7.42 -15.81
C PHE A 7 -15.50 -8.82 -15.21
N PHE A 8 -15.15 -9.83 -16.00
CA PHE A 8 -14.95 -11.20 -15.55
C PHE A 8 -13.82 -11.33 -14.51
N TYR A 9 -12.67 -10.68 -14.76
CA TYR A 9 -11.54 -10.68 -13.84
C TYR A 9 -11.90 -10.06 -12.48
N ILE A 10 -12.60 -8.92 -12.48
CA ILE A 10 -13.09 -8.27 -11.26
C ILE A 10 -14.03 -9.20 -10.49
N ASN A 11 -14.96 -9.84 -11.20
CA ASN A 11 -16.00 -10.66 -10.58
C ASN A 11 -15.42 -11.94 -9.95
N ILE A 12 -14.39 -12.54 -10.53
CA ILE A 12 -13.69 -13.71 -9.96
C ILE A 12 -13.01 -13.37 -8.62
N HIS A 13 -12.45 -12.16 -8.53
CA HIS A 13 -11.62 -11.76 -7.39
C HIS A 13 -12.38 -10.96 -6.33
N ARG A 14 -13.67 -10.66 -6.56
CA ARG A 14 -14.55 -10.09 -5.54
C ARG A 14 -14.56 -10.98 -4.29
N ASP A 15 -14.54 -10.34 -3.13
CA ASP A 15 -14.50 -10.95 -1.79
C ASP A 15 -13.24 -11.79 -1.48
N LYS A 16 -12.29 -11.90 -2.41
CA LYS A 16 -10.99 -12.53 -2.16
C LYS A 16 -10.07 -11.57 -1.43
N ILE A 17 -9.13 -12.16 -0.68
CA ILE A 17 -8.10 -11.42 0.04
C ILE A 17 -6.84 -11.34 -0.83
N PHE A 18 -6.39 -10.13 -1.11
CA PHE A 18 -5.14 -9.87 -1.82
C PHE A 18 -4.10 -9.38 -0.81
N VAL A 19 -2.98 -10.10 -0.73
CA VAL A 19 -1.83 -9.70 0.07
C VAL A 19 -0.84 -8.98 -0.84
N ILE A 20 -0.67 -7.68 -0.63
CA ILE A 20 0.20 -6.82 -1.46
C ILE A 20 1.42 -6.42 -0.63
N THR A 21 2.60 -6.77 -1.12
CA THR A 21 3.87 -6.40 -0.46
C THR A 21 4.52 -5.20 -1.14
N LEU A 22 4.70 -4.12 -0.39
CA LEU A 22 5.37 -2.90 -0.81
C LEU A 22 6.84 -2.93 -0.38
N ASN A 23 7.72 -2.93 -1.37
CA ASN A 23 9.16 -2.82 -1.14
C ASN A 23 9.54 -1.42 -0.65
N GLY A 24 10.60 -1.34 0.17
CA GLY A 24 11.05 -0.06 0.74
C GLY A 24 11.41 1.01 -0.30
N ASN A 25 11.81 0.60 -1.51
CA ASN A 25 12.08 1.53 -2.62
C ASN A 25 10.81 2.11 -3.22
N ALA A 26 9.74 1.32 -3.34
CA ALA A 26 8.44 1.80 -3.84
C ALA A 26 7.84 2.86 -2.89
N ILE A 27 8.05 2.67 -1.58
CA ILE A 27 7.60 3.59 -0.53
C ILE A 27 8.42 4.88 -0.48
N ALA A 28 9.71 4.80 -0.84
CA ALA A 28 10.60 5.97 -0.87
C ALA A 28 10.53 6.75 -2.19
N GLY A 29 9.88 6.19 -3.22
CA GLY A 29 9.80 6.78 -4.55
C GLY A 29 8.70 7.82 -4.68
N LYS A 30 8.85 8.71 -5.67
CA LYS A 30 7.84 9.74 -6.01
C LYS A 30 6.48 9.14 -6.41
N ASN A 31 6.47 7.90 -6.90
CA ASN A 31 5.27 7.21 -7.36
C ASN A 31 4.43 6.58 -6.23
N PHE A 32 4.85 6.69 -4.97
CA PHE A 32 4.19 6.00 -3.86
C PHE A 32 2.69 6.31 -3.76
N ALA A 33 2.29 7.58 -3.91
CA ALA A 33 0.89 7.97 -3.84
C ALA A 33 0.04 7.34 -4.95
N HIS A 34 0.57 7.25 -6.17
CA HIS A 34 -0.13 6.59 -7.29
C HIS A 34 -0.30 5.09 -7.04
N ILE A 35 0.74 4.41 -6.52
CA ILE A 35 0.65 2.99 -6.14
C ILE A 35 -0.46 2.78 -5.10
N ILE A 36 -0.55 3.63 -4.07
CA ILE A 36 -1.61 3.52 -3.06
C ILE A 36 -2.99 3.80 -3.67
N SER A 37 -3.10 4.74 -4.62
CA SER A 37 -4.34 5.01 -5.34
C SER A 37 -4.83 3.79 -6.12
N ASP A 38 -3.94 3.15 -6.88
CA ASP A 38 -4.26 1.93 -7.64
C ASP A 38 -4.70 0.78 -6.72
N ILE A 39 -4.06 0.66 -5.55
CA ILE A 39 -4.48 -0.29 -4.51
C ILE A 39 -5.88 0.06 -3.99
N GLY A 40 -6.17 1.36 -3.78
CA GLY A 40 -7.51 1.82 -3.41
C GLY A 40 -8.59 1.48 -4.44
N LEU A 41 -8.26 1.49 -5.73
CA LEU A 41 -9.15 1.02 -6.80
C LEU A 41 -9.47 -0.47 -6.67
N LEU A 42 -8.49 -1.32 -6.32
CA LEU A 42 -8.77 -2.75 -6.10
C LEU A 42 -9.77 -2.94 -4.95
N HIS A 43 -9.65 -2.17 -3.87
CA HIS A 43 -10.60 -2.20 -2.77
C HIS A 43 -12.01 -1.79 -3.21
N SER A 44 -12.12 -0.72 -4.01
CA SER A 44 -13.40 -0.19 -4.50
C SER A 44 -14.17 -1.19 -5.39
N LEU A 45 -13.45 -2.15 -5.98
CA LEU A 45 -14.00 -3.26 -6.77
C LEU A 45 -14.50 -4.45 -5.93
N GLY A 46 -14.41 -4.36 -4.60
CA GLY A 46 -14.85 -5.40 -3.66
C GLY A 46 -13.77 -6.42 -3.30
N ILE A 47 -12.49 -6.11 -3.54
CA ILE A 47 -11.36 -6.95 -3.12
C ILE A 47 -10.94 -6.57 -1.70
N ARG A 48 -10.74 -7.56 -0.84
CA ARG A 48 -10.22 -7.34 0.52
C ARG A 48 -8.72 -7.24 0.47
N LEU A 49 -8.13 -6.23 1.09
CA LEU A 49 -6.69 -5.98 0.99
C LEU A 49 -5.96 -6.22 2.31
N VAL A 50 -4.77 -6.81 2.21
CA VAL A 50 -3.76 -6.85 3.27
C VAL A 50 -2.49 -6.24 2.70
N ILE A 51 -2.04 -5.11 3.25
CA ILE A 51 -0.85 -4.41 2.80
C ILE A 51 0.30 -4.69 3.77
N VAL A 52 1.39 -5.24 3.23
CA VAL A 52 2.63 -5.50 3.97
C VAL A 52 3.70 -4.57 3.43
N TYR A 53 4.46 -3.89 4.28
CA TYR A 53 5.48 -2.94 3.82
C TYR A 53 6.81 -3.08 4.57
N ARG A 54 7.90 -2.83 3.85
CA ARG A 54 9.27 -2.91 4.39
C ARG A 54 9.83 -1.52 4.67
N ILE A 55 10.37 -1.33 5.86
CA ILE A 55 10.85 -0.01 6.33
C ILE A 55 12.38 0.15 6.33
N ARG A 56 13.12 -0.88 5.89
CA ARG A 56 14.59 -0.96 5.97
C ARG A 56 15.31 0.28 5.41
N PRO A 57 15.03 0.77 4.18
CA PRO A 57 15.71 1.95 3.65
C PRO A 57 15.48 3.23 4.46
N LYS A 58 14.30 3.38 5.09
CA LYS A 58 14.01 4.53 5.96
C LYS A 58 14.72 4.43 7.31
N ILE A 59 14.84 3.22 7.89
CA ILE A 59 15.63 2.98 9.11
C ILE A 59 17.09 3.35 8.85
N ASP A 60 17.68 2.81 7.79
CA ASP A 60 19.11 3.00 7.49
C ASP A 60 19.43 4.48 7.30
N LYS A 61 18.56 5.23 6.59
CA LYS A 61 18.68 6.69 6.46
C LYS A 61 18.64 7.42 7.81
N LYS A 62 17.70 7.07 8.71
CA LYS A 62 17.62 7.71 10.03
C LYS A 62 18.83 7.37 10.91
N LEU A 63 19.32 6.13 10.87
CA LEU A 63 20.52 5.73 11.62
C LEU A 63 21.75 6.52 11.15
N ILE A 64 21.97 6.63 9.84
CA ILE A 64 23.06 7.43 9.27
C ILE A 64 22.96 8.89 9.70
N ASN A 65 21.78 9.50 9.58
CA ASN A 65 21.58 10.91 9.96
C ASN A 65 21.81 11.17 11.46
N LYS A 66 21.54 10.17 12.32
CA LYS A 66 21.79 10.23 13.76
C LYS A 66 23.19 9.75 14.17
N GLN A 67 24.03 9.38 13.20
CA GLN A 67 25.37 8.83 13.44
C GLN A 67 25.34 7.55 14.31
N TYR A 68 24.26 6.78 14.24
CA TYR A 68 24.18 5.48 14.90
C TYR A 68 24.76 4.37 14.00
N PRO A 69 25.53 3.43 14.56
CA PRO A 69 26.14 2.36 13.78
C PRO A 69 25.07 1.42 13.23
N ILE A 70 25.23 1.00 11.97
CA ILE A 70 24.40 -0.03 11.35
C ILE A 70 25.15 -1.36 11.44
N ILE A 71 24.74 -2.23 12.36
CA ILE A 71 25.43 -3.50 12.64
C ILE A 71 24.63 -4.67 12.05
N TYR A 72 25.35 -5.59 11.41
CA TYR A 72 24.79 -6.85 10.92
C TYR A 72 25.55 -8.02 11.53
N HIS A 73 24.80 -9.07 11.87
CA HIS A 73 25.34 -10.36 12.27
C HIS A 73 24.64 -11.44 11.44
N LYS A 74 25.42 -12.24 10.70
CA LYS A 74 24.89 -13.29 9.80
C LYS A 74 23.82 -12.77 8.83
N ASN A 75 24.06 -11.61 8.23
CA ASN A 75 23.15 -10.94 7.29
C ASN A 75 21.80 -10.47 7.90
N ILE A 76 21.65 -10.51 9.22
CA ILE A 76 20.49 -10.00 9.96
C ILE A 76 20.92 -8.73 10.70
N ARG A 77 20.08 -7.68 10.63
CA ARG A 77 20.35 -6.43 11.35
C ARG A 77 20.25 -6.68 12.85
N VAL A 78 21.29 -6.27 13.58
CA VAL A 78 21.20 -6.14 15.03
C VAL A 78 20.33 -4.92 15.35
N THR A 79 19.21 -5.14 16.05
CA THR A 79 18.26 -4.09 16.41
C THR A 79 18.39 -3.80 17.89
N ASP A 80 19.20 -2.81 18.23
CA ASP A 80 19.34 -2.28 19.58
C ASP A 80 18.13 -1.39 19.96
N ALA A 81 18.11 -0.88 21.19
CA ALA A 81 17.01 -0.05 21.68
C ALA A 81 16.77 1.20 20.81
N ASN A 82 17.84 1.88 20.38
CA ASN A 82 17.74 3.06 19.54
C ASN A 82 17.17 2.73 18.14
N THR A 83 17.62 1.63 17.55
CA THR A 83 17.12 1.15 16.25
C THR A 83 15.67 0.72 16.35
N LEU A 84 15.28 0.06 17.45
CA LEU A 84 13.90 -0.36 17.69
C LEU A 84 12.95 0.84 17.82
N GLU A 85 13.33 1.87 18.56
CA GLU A 85 12.56 3.11 18.67
C GLU A 85 12.34 3.76 17.29
N LEU A 86 13.40 3.86 16.49
CA LEU A 86 13.30 4.39 15.13
C LEU A 86 12.40 3.53 14.25
N ALA A 87 12.47 2.20 14.37
CA ALA A 87 11.64 1.27 13.63
C ALA A 87 10.15 1.48 13.96
N LYS A 88 9.79 1.56 15.25
CA LYS A 88 8.41 1.83 15.71
C LYS A 88 7.87 3.15 15.17
N GLN A 89 8.66 4.21 15.26
CA GLN A 89 8.27 5.52 14.73
C GLN A 89 8.02 5.45 13.23
N ILE A 90 8.95 4.88 12.46
CA ILE A 90 8.83 4.80 11.00
C ILE A 90 7.65 3.92 10.60
N SER A 91 7.41 2.79 11.29
CA SER A 91 6.28 1.91 10.98
C SER A 91 4.95 2.61 11.24
N GLY A 92 4.84 3.35 12.35
CA GLY A 92 3.64 4.11 12.70
C GLY A 92 3.38 5.24 11.70
N THR A 93 4.39 6.04 11.36
CA THR A 93 4.25 7.09 10.33
C THR A 93 3.79 6.51 9.00
N LEU A 94 4.43 5.43 8.52
CA LEU A 94 4.04 4.81 7.27
C LEU A 94 2.63 4.22 7.30
N GLN A 95 2.21 3.66 8.43
CA GLN A 95 0.85 3.16 8.59
C GLN A 95 -0.15 4.30 8.42
N LEU A 96 0.09 5.43 9.08
CA LEU A 96 -0.75 6.62 8.99
C LEU A 96 -0.75 7.20 7.57
N ASP A 97 0.41 7.32 6.92
CA ASP A 97 0.55 7.81 5.55
C ASP A 97 -0.27 6.96 4.57
N ILE A 98 -0.13 5.63 4.64
CA ILE A 98 -0.87 4.68 3.78
C ILE A 98 -2.37 4.80 4.06
N THR A 99 -2.77 4.85 5.32
CA THR A 99 -4.18 4.92 5.71
C THR A 99 -4.80 6.23 5.24
N ALA A 100 -4.11 7.36 5.39
CA ALA A 100 -4.59 8.66 4.92
C ALA A 100 -4.78 8.68 3.40
N LEU A 101 -3.80 8.17 2.65
CA LEU A 101 -3.89 8.07 1.19
C LEU A 101 -5.04 7.17 0.75
N LEU A 102 -5.27 6.02 1.40
CA LEU A 102 -6.40 5.16 1.09
C LEU A 102 -7.74 5.85 1.41
N SER A 103 -7.85 6.51 2.57
CA SER A 103 -9.09 7.21 2.96
C SER A 103 -9.49 8.33 2.00
N ILE A 104 -8.52 9.10 1.49
CA ILE A 104 -8.79 10.18 0.52
C ILE A 104 -9.23 9.59 -0.82
N ASN A 105 -8.54 8.55 -1.30
CA ASN A 105 -8.83 7.97 -2.59
C ASN A 105 -10.18 7.22 -2.58
N LEU A 106 -10.56 6.56 -1.49
CA LEU A 106 -11.85 5.88 -1.38
C LEU A 106 -13.05 6.84 -1.47
N ASN A 107 -12.91 8.09 -1.00
CA ASN A 107 -13.97 9.10 -1.08
C ASN A 107 -14.07 9.79 -2.44
N ASN A 108 -12.99 9.77 -3.23
CA ASN A 108 -12.88 10.51 -4.50
C ASN A 108 -13.04 9.61 -5.74
N ILE A 109 -13.25 8.30 -5.60
CA ILE A 109 -13.51 7.42 -6.75
C ILE A 109 -15.00 7.57 -7.12
N PRO A 110 -15.33 8.09 -8.32
CA PRO A 110 -16.70 8.16 -8.78
C PRO A 110 -17.17 6.75 -9.16
N LEU A 111 -17.54 5.95 -8.16
CA LEU A 111 -18.22 4.68 -8.36
C LEU A 111 -19.69 4.86 -8.80
N GLN A 112 -20.24 6.08 -8.71
CA GLN A 112 -21.65 6.37 -9.03
C GLN A 112 -21.96 6.47 -10.52
N SER A 113 -20.99 6.59 -11.42
CA SER A 113 -21.23 6.71 -12.86
C SER A 113 -21.10 5.41 -13.66
N ALA A 114 -20.60 4.32 -13.07
CA ALA A 114 -20.35 3.07 -13.80
C ALA A 114 -21.47 2.02 -13.70
N TYR A 115 -22.53 2.27 -12.91
CA TYR A 115 -23.64 1.32 -12.72
C TYR A 115 -25.02 1.81 -13.18
N ILE A 116 -25.11 2.96 -13.86
CA ILE A 116 -26.38 3.46 -14.41
C ILE A 116 -26.40 3.31 -15.94
N ASN A 117 -26.50 2.06 -16.44
CA ASN A 117 -27.30 1.78 -17.64
C ASN A 117 -27.61 0.28 -17.82
N LYS A 118 -28.30 -0.33 -16.87
CA LYS A 118 -29.06 -1.56 -17.11
C LYS A 118 -30.47 -1.44 -16.54
N SER A 119 -31.30 -0.65 -17.20
CA SER A 119 -32.76 -0.85 -17.21
C SER A 119 -33.43 0.08 -18.22
N ARG A 120 -34.32 -0.50 -19.05
CA ARG A 120 -35.35 0.11 -19.93
C ARG A 120 -34.87 0.58 -21.33
N GLN A 121 -35.47 0.18 -22.47
CA GLN A 121 -36.58 -0.72 -22.83
C GLN A 121 -36.42 -1.18 -24.29
N TRP A 122 -36.99 -2.36 -24.60
CA TRP A 122 -37.20 -3.00 -25.92
C TRP A 122 -35.96 -3.32 -26.75
#